data_AF-A0A945G529-F1
#
_entry.id   AF-A0A945G529-F1
#
_cell.length_a   1.000
_cell.length_b   1.000
_cell.length_c   1.000
_cell.angle_alpha   90.00
_cell.angle_beta   90.00
_cell.angle_gamma   90.00
#
_symmetry.space_group_name_H-M   'P 1'
#
loop_
_entity.id
_entity.type
_entity.pdbx_description
1 polymer ?
#
loop_
_entity_poly.entity_id
_entity_poly.type
_entity_poly.pdbx_seq_one_letter_code
_entity_poly.pdbx_strand_id
1 'polypeptide(L)'
;KVNGRVQGGVVRIPDFDFPTGVMRGRFHPGDGQLYACGLFGWAGNKTRPGGFYRLKHTGKPVHLPVAIHATKDGISLTFTNELDAETAADPESYSVKRWGYRRTRNYGSRDYKADGSQGRDRVEVTGAKLSADKKSVLLQIADMKPTMQMQIEYKIDAADGAYLSHRIQNTIHAIGNNGPFARE
;
A
#
# COMPACT_ATOMS: atom_id res chain seq x y z
N LYS A 1 1.85 13.12 -6.03
CA LYS A 1 2.82 14.09 -5.47
C LYS A 1 2.14 14.89 -4.37
N VAL A 2 2.88 15.35 -3.37
CA VAL A 2 2.40 16.27 -2.33
C VAL A 2 3.37 17.46 -2.33
N ASN A 3 2.86 18.67 -2.58
CA ASN A 3 3.68 19.89 -2.68
C ASN A 3 4.89 19.72 -3.62
N GLY A 4 4.66 19.18 -4.81
CA GLY A 4 5.72 18.89 -5.80
C GLY A 4 6.59 17.65 -5.49
N ARG A 5 6.57 17.12 -4.26
CA ARG A 5 7.36 15.96 -3.84
C ARG A 5 6.69 14.64 -4.21
N VAL A 6 7.43 13.74 -4.85
CA VAL A 6 6.96 12.37 -5.14
C VAL A 6 7.04 11.56 -3.86
N GLN A 7 6.01 10.75 -3.61
CA GLN A 7 5.98 9.68 -2.62
C GLN A 7 4.99 8.62 -3.15
N GLY A 8 5.11 7.39 -2.70
CA GLY A 8 4.29 6.29 -3.24
C GLY A 8 3.95 5.23 -2.21
N GLY A 9 3.03 4.37 -2.61
CA GLY A 9 2.66 3.16 -1.91
C GLY A 9 2.63 1.98 -2.87
N VAL A 10 2.84 0.78 -2.34
CA VAL A 10 2.71 -0.48 -3.06
C VAL A 10 1.89 -1.45 -2.22
N VAL A 11 0.97 -2.14 -2.89
CA VAL A 11 0.23 -3.28 -2.36
C VAL A 11 0.50 -4.47 -3.28
N ARG A 12 0.56 -5.66 -2.71
CA ARG A 12 0.67 -6.89 -3.49
C ARG A 12 -0.69 -7.24 -4.07
N ILE A 13 -0.74 -7.67 -5.33
CA ILE A 13 -1.95 -8.28 -5.90
C ILE A 13 -2.19 -9.61 -5.15
N PRO A 14 -3.34 -9.79 -4.47
CA PRO A 14 -3.61 -10.96 -3.63
C PRO A 14 -3.63 -12.25 -4.44
N ASP A 15 -3.17 -13.34 -3.81
CA ASP A 15 -3.22 -14.72 -4.35
C ASP A 15 -2.68 -14.87 -5.77
N PHE A 16 -1.80 -13.95 -6.15
CA PHE A 16 -1.21 -13.88 -7.48
C PHE A 16 0.31 -13.89 -7.37
N ASP A 17 0.90 -14.72 -8.24
CA ASP A 17 2.33 -14.86 -8.39
C ASP A 17 2.64 -15.22 -9.83
N PHE A 18 3.61 -14.53 -10.43
CA PHE A 18 4.14 -14.99 -11.70
C PHE A 18 4.97 -16.27 -11.52
N PRO A 19 4.95 -17.20 -12.49
CA PRO A 19 5.79 -18.40 -12.44
C PRO A 19 7.31 -18.14 -12.57
N THR A 20 7.71 -16.93 -12.99
CA THR A 20 9.11 -16.47 -13.06
C THR A 20 9.30 -15.15 -12.32
N GLY A 21 10.55 -14.75 -12.05
CA GLY A 21 10.86 -13.39 -11.62
C GLY A 21 10.63 -12.41 -12.77
N VAL A 22 9.47 -11.76 -12.81
CA VAL A 22 9.19 -10.73 -13.83
C VAL A 22 9.98 -9.45 -13.51
N MET A 23 10.57 -8.86 -14.54
CA MET A 23 11.39 -7.64 -14.39
C MET A 23 11.09 -6.57 -15.45
N ARG A 24 10.30 -6.90 -16.46
CA ARG A 24 9.85 -5.99 -17.51
C ARG A 24 8.34 -6.11 -17.66
N GLY A 25 7.65 -4.98 -17.59
CA GLY A 25 6.21 -4.88 -17.85
C GLY A 25 5.94 -3.72 -18.81
N ARG A 26 4.97 -3.91 -19.71
CA ARG A 26 4.43 -2.86 -20.59
C ARG A 26 2.93 -3.03 -20.72
N PHE A 27 2.20 -1.91 -20.65
CA PHE A 27 0.80 -1.89 -21.08
C PHE A 27 0.76 -1.78 -22.60
N HIS A 28 0.01 -2.67 -23.23
CA HIS A 28 -0.12 -2.67 -24.68
C HIS A 28 -1.13 -1.59 -25.12
N PRO A 29 -0.80 -0.74 -26.12
CA PRO A 29 -1.59 0.46 -26.43
C PRO A 29 -2.96 0.16 -27.05
N GLY A 30 -3.14 -1.01 -27.69
CA GLY A 30 -4.40 -1.37 -28.36
C GLY A 30 -5.45 -1.99 -27.43
N ASP A 31 -5.03 -2.78 -26.43
CA ASP A 31 -5.95 -3.53 -25.55
C ASP A 31 -5.82 -3.16 -24.07
N GLY A 32 -4.85 -2.30 -23.71
CA GLY A 32 -4.64 -1.80 -22.35
C GLY A 32 -4.13 -2.86 -21.36
N GLN A 33 -3.79 -4.08 -21.81
CA GLN A 33 -3.41 -5.18 -20.92
C GLN A 33 -1.93 -5.12 -20.55
N LEU A 34 -1.59 -5.61 -19.36
CA LEU A 34 -0.19 -5.68 -18.92
C LEU A 34 0.47 -6.94 -19.49
N TYR A 35 1.49 -6.75 -20.30
CA TYR A 35 2.38 -7.80 -20.76
C TYR A 35 3.68 -7.74 -19.95
N ALA A 36 4.07 -8.86 -19.37
CA ALA A 36 5.26 -8.98 -18.53
C ALA A 36 6.16 -10.13 -18.99
N CYS A 37 7.47 -9.92 -18.96
CA CYS A 37 8.43 -11.00 -19.17
C CYS A 37 9.40 -11.13 -18.00
N GLY A 38 9.85 -12.37 -17.80
CA GLY A 38 10.68 -12.75 -16.69
C GLY A 38 11.48 -14.02 -16.99
N LEU A 39 12.48 -14.24 -16.15
CA LEU A 39 13.27 -15.47 -16.10
C LEU A 39 13.56 -15.83 -14.65
N PHE A 40 14.05 -17.05 -14.42
CA PHE A 40 14.63 -17.39 -13.13
C PHE A 40 16.03 -16.79 -13.05
N GLY A 41 16.25 -15.92 -12.07
CA GLY A 41 17.51 -15.22 -11.83
C GLY A 41 18.06 -15.47 -10.42
N TRP A 42 19.25 -14.91 -10.16
CA TRP A 42 19.94 -15.04 -8.89
C TRP A 42 19.05 -14.61 -7.70
N ALA A 43 19.06 -15.43 -6.64
CA ALA A 43 18.24 -15.29 -5.43
C ALA A 43 16.71 -15.31 -5.65
N GLY A 44 16.22 -15.85 -6.77
CA GLY A 44 14.79 -16.03 -7.02
C GLY A 44 14.17 -17.23 -6.29
N ASN A 45 12.89 -17.12 -5.92
CA ASN A 45 12.09 -18.23 -5.39
C ASN A 45 11.20 -18.91 -6.46
N LYS A 46 11.52 -18.69 -7.74
CA LYS A 46 10.75 -19.18 -8.90
C LYS A 46 11.58 -20.24 -9.62
N THR A 47 10.94 -21.21 -10.26
CA THR A 47 11.64 -22.38 -10.84
C THR A 47 11.52 -22.47 -12.36
N ARG A 48 10.63 -21.70 -13.00
CA ARG A 48 10.54 -21.69 -14.46
C ARG A 48 11.70 -20.91 -15.07
N PRO A 49 12.34 -21.39 -16.15
CA PRO A 49 13.52 -20.75 -16.72
C PRO A 49 13.20 -19.38 -17.34
N GLY A 50 12.02 -19.23 -17.95
CA GLY A 50 11.60 -18.03 -18.67
C GLY A 50 10.09 -18.00 -18.87
N GLY A 51 9.55 -16.81 -19.11
CA GLY A 51 8.13 -16.62 -19.34
C GLY A 51 7.78 -15.27 -19.93
N PHE A 52 6.77 -15.29 -20.80
CA PHE A 52 6.05 -14.12 -21.29
C PHE A 52 4.58 -14.28 -20.90
N TYR A 53 4.04 -13.29 -20.19
CA TYR A 53 2.73 -13.33 -19.57
C TYR A 53 1.90 -12.14 -19.99
N ARG A 54 0.60 -12.36 -20.09
CA ARG A 54 -0.40 -11.32 -20.21
C ARG A 54 -1.26 -11.36 -18.95
N LEU A 55 -1.22 -10.31 -18.16
CA LEU A 55 -2.11 -10.11 -17.03
C LEU A 55 -3.34 -9.32 -17.51
N LYS A 56 -4.50 -9.95 -17.39
CA LYS A 56 -5.79 -9.41 -17.80
C LYS A 56 -6.75 -9.41 -16.64
N HIS A 57 -7.51 -8.33 -16.48
CA HIS A 57 -8.63 -8.28 -15.55
C HIS A 57 -9.75 -9.21 -16.00
N THR A 58 -10.34 -9.96 -15.06
CA THR A 58 -11.35 -10.99 -15.34
C THR A 58 -12.78 -10.45 -15.37
N GLY A 59 -12.98 -9.16 -15.13
CA GLY A 59 -14.30 -8.55 -14.95
C GLY A 59 -14.85 -8.67 -13.51
N LYS A 60 -14.23 -9.47 -12.65
CA LYS A 60 -14.62 -9.60 -11.24
C LYS A 60 -14.08 -8.45 -10.39
N PRO A 61 -14.71 -8.12 -9.25
CA PRO A 61 -14.14 -7.19 -8.27
C PRO A 61 -12.69 -7.51 -7.92
N VAL A 62 -11.88 -6.47 -7.77
CA VAL A 62 -10.47 -6.58 -7.33
C VAL A 62 -10.35 -5.68 -6.12
N HIS A 63 -10.55 -6.23 -4.93
CA HIS A 63 -10.62 -5.47 -3.68
C HIS A 63 -9.23 -4.98 -3.24
N LEU A 64 -8.77 -3.87 -3.82
CA LEU A 64 -7.45 -3.32 -3.55
C LEU A 64 -7.49 -1.81 -3.29
N PRO A 65 -6.55 -1.31 -2.48
CA PRO A 65 -6.32 0.11 -2.35
C PRO A 65 -5.68 0.64 -3.63
N VAL A 66 -6.28 1.68 -4.19
CA VAL A 66 -5.86 2.34 -5.44
C VAL A 66 -5.30 3.75 -5.22
N ALA A 67 -5.52 4.33 -4.04
CA ALA A 67 -4.90 5.59 -3.66
C ALA A 67 -4.52 5.62 -2.17
N ILE A 68 -3.45 6.34 -1.87
CA ILE A 68 -2.99 6.63 -0.52
C ILE A 68 -2.58 8.10 -0.42
N HIS A 69 -3.07 8.78 0.62
CA HIS A 69 -2.76 10.18 0.88
C HIS A 69 -2.29 10.34 2.33
N ALA A 70 -1.14 10.99 2.51
CA ALA A 70 -0.66 11.41 3.83
C ALA A 70 -1.19 12.82 4.12
N THR A 71 -2.04 12.92 5.14
CA THR A 71 -2.73 14.15 5.54
C THR A 71 -2.31 14.58 6.94
N LYS A 72 -2.70 15.80 7.35
CA LYS A 72 -2.45 16.26 8.73
C LYS A 72 -3.18 15.42 9.78
N ASP A 73 -4.36 14.93 9.44
CA ASP A 73 -5.22 14.16 10.35
C ASP A 73 -4.86 12.65 10.37
N GLY A 74 -4.08 12.18 9.38
CA GLY A 74 -3.73 10.76 9.26
C GLY A 74 -3.50 10.27 7.82
N ILE A 75 -3.75 8.98 7.57
CA ILE A 75 -3.63 8.37 6.25
C ILE A 75 -5.01 8.10 5.65
N SER A 76 -5.28 8.61 4.46
CA SER A 76 -6.45 8.21 3.68
C SER A 76 -6.08 7.11 2.69
N LEU A 77 -6.88 6.04 2.68
CA LEU A 77 -6.83 4.95 1.71
C LEU A 77 -8.13 4.96 0.89
N THR A 78 -8.01 4.79 -0.42
CA THR A 78 -9.16 4.62 -1.33
C THR A 78 -9.08 3.24 -1.96
N PHE A 79 -10.21 2.53 -1.99
CA PHE A 79 -10.38 1.19 -2.53
C PHE A 79 -11.20 1.22 -3.81
N THR A 80 -11.04 0.18 -4.62
CA THR A 80 -11.83 -0.07 -5.83
C THR A 80 -13.33 -0.27 -5.56
N ASN A 81 -13.65 -0.90 -4.43
CA ASN A 81 -14.98 -1.38 -4.07
C ASN A 81 -15.46 -0.76 -2.76
N GLU A 82 -16.77 -0.75 -2.55
CA GLU A 82 -17.37 -0.34 -1.28
C GLU A 82 -16.94 -1.29 -0.16
N LEU A 83 -16.71 -0.71 1.02
CA LEU A 83 -16.32 -1.42 2.22
C LEU A 83 -17.52 -1.64 3.13
N ASP A 84 -17.45 -2.69 3.93
CA ASP A 84 -18.34 -2.86 5.07
C ASP A 84 -18.10 -1.73 6.09
N ALA A 85 -19.18 -1.18 6.64
CA ALA A 85 -19.09 0.00 7.48
C ALA A 85 -18.56 -0.29 8.89
N GLU A 86 -18.86 -1.48 9.43
CA GLU A 86 -18.47 -1.86 10.78
C GLU A 86 -16.96 -2.08 10.86
N THR A 87 -16.44 -2.96 10.00
CA THR A 87 -15.01 -3.29 10.01
C THR A 87 -14.14 -2.15 9.46
N ALA A 88 -14.61 -1.39 8.48
CA ALA A 88 -13.81 -0.30 7.93
C ALA A 88 -13.70 0.92 8.87
N ALA A 89 -14.69 1.15 9.74
CA ALA A 89 -14.69 2.24 10.72
C ALA A 89 -14.07 1.85 12.08
N ASP A 90 -13.69 0.59 12.26
CA ASP A 90 -13.01 0.10 13.45
C ASP A 90 -11.49 0.37 13.36
N PRO A 91 -10.89 1.19 14.25
CA PRO A 91 -9.44 1.41 14.26
C PRO A 91 -8.63 0.14 14.57
N GLU A 92 -9.19 -0.84 15.28
CA GLU A 92 -8.49 -2.09 15.63
C GLU A 92 -8.28 -3.02 14.43
N SER A 93 -9.08 -2.83 13.38
CA SER A 93 -8.92 -3.48 12.08
C SER A 93 -7.64 -3.06 11.34
N TYR A 94 -6.90 -2.08 11.84
CA TYR A 94 -5.68 -1.53 11.23
C TYR A 94 -4.46 -1.60 12.16
N SER A 95 -3.30 -1.91 11.57
CA SER A 95 -2.02 -1.92 12.27
C SER A 95 -0.99 -1.16 11.46
N VAL A 96 -0.42 -0.11 12.06
CA VAL A 96 0.53 0.78 11.39
C VAL A 96 1.89 0.71 12.08
N LYS A 97 2.93 0.56 11.26
CA LYS A 97 4.33 0.63 11.69
C LYS A 97 5.09 1.61 10.82
N ARG A 98 6.11 2.26 11.36
CA ARG A 98 7.02 3.11 10.58
C ARG A 98 8.47 2.93 11.02
N TRP A 99 9.40 3.24 10.11
CA TRP A 99 10.82 3.20 10.40
C TRP A 99 11.63 4.00 9.38
N GLY A 100 12.87 4.29 9.77
CA GLY A 100 13.92 4.86 8.95
C GLY A 100 14.98 3.84 8.58
N TYR A 101 15.85 4.25 7.67
CA TYR A 101 17.06 3.53 7.28
C TYR A 101 18.27 4.43 7.50
N ARG A 102 19.40 3.82 7.88
CA ARG A 102 20.70 4.50 7.89
C ARG A 102 21.42 4.25 6.58
N ARG A 103 21.78 5.32 5.88
CA ARG A 103 22.66 5.25 4.71
C ARG A 103 24.09 5.09 5.19
N THR A 104 24.70 3.96 4.86
CA THR A 104 26.09 3.65 5.20
C THR A 104 26.76 3.00 3.99
N ARG A 105 28.08 2.79 4.05
CA ARG A 105 28.80 2.02 3.02
C ARG A 105 28.44 0.53 3.00
N ASN A 106 27.81 0.02 4.06
CA ASN A 106 27.49 -1.40 4.18
C ASN A 106 26.28 -1.74 3.32
N TYR A 107 26.24 -2.99 2.85
CA TYR A 107 25.09 -3.50 2.11
C TYR A 107 23.86 -3.62 3.02
N GLY A 108 22.80 -2.92 2.63
CA GLY A 108 21.54 -2.88 3.38
C GLY A 108 21.55 -1.94 4.59
N SER A 109 20.42 -1.91 5.29
CA SER A 109 20.25 -1.16 6.53
C SER A 109 19.34 -1.94 7.46
N ARG A 110 19.59 -1.86 8.77
CA ARG A 110 18.57 -2.26 9.75
C ARG A 110 17.42 -1.24 9.71
N ASP A 111 16.28 -1.64 10.25
CA ASP A 111 15.20 -0.70 10.51
C ASP A 111 15.53 0.10 11.77
N TYR A 112 15.26 1.40 11.75
CA TYR A 112 15.46 2.29 12.88
C TYR A 112 14.19 3.04 13.24
N LYS A 113 13.93 3.15 14.54
CA LYS A 113 12.85 3.97 15.10
C LYS A 113 13.16 5.45 14.97
N ALA A 114 12.18 6.31 15.22
CA ALA A 114 12.33 7.77 15.20
C ALA A 114 13.37 8.27 16.22
N ASP A 115 13.55 7.57 17.35
CA ASP A 115 14.57 7.87 18.38
C ASP A 115 15.99 7.42 17.99
N GLY A 116 16.14 6.79 16.82
CA GLY A 116 17.42 6.29 16.32
C GLY A 116 17.82 4.90 16.83
N SER A 117 17.06 4.29 17.75
CA SER A 117 17.27 2.91 18.17
C SER A 117 16.87 1.92 17.06
N GLN A 118 17.42 0.70 17.10
CA GLN A 118 17.08 -0.32 16.12
C GLN A 118 15.64 -0.82 16.34
N GLY A 119 14.85 -0.88 15.27
CA GLY A 119 13.49 -1.40 15.28
C GLY A 119 12.52 -0.60 14.42
N ARG A 120 11.23 -0.82 14.66
CA ARG A 120 10.11 -0.10 14.03
C ARG A 120 9.22 0.49 15.11
N ASP A 121 8.72 1.69 14.88
CA ASP A 121 7.73 2.31 15.75
C ASP A 121 6.35 1.72 15.43
N ARG A 122 5.59 1.35 16.47
CA ARG A 122 4.14 1.19 16.34
C ARG A 122 3.53 2.59 16.25
N VAL A 123 2.64 2.79 15.29
CA VAL A 123 1.89 4.03 15.13
C VAL A 123 0.46 3.72 15.54
N GLU A 124 -0.03 4.48 16.52
CA GLU A 124 -1.40 4.34 17.01
C GLU A 124 -2.39 4.93 15.99
N VAL A 125 -3.41 4.14 15.65
CA VAL A 125 -4.57 4.58 14.88
C VAL A 125 -5.65 4.91 15.88
N THR A 126 -5.92 6.19 16.10
CA THR A 126 -6.85 6.66 17.14
C THR A 126 -8.31 6.64 16.70
N GLY A 127 -8.56 6.39 15.42
CA GLY A 127 -9.89 6.30 14.84
C GLY A 127 -9.83 5.96 13.35
N ALA A 128 -10.93 5.45 12.81
CA ALA A 128 -11.09 5.20 11.39
C ALA A 128 -12.43 5.79 10.92
N LYS A 129 -12.39 6.64 9.88
CA LYS A 129 -13.57 7.28 9.32
C LYS A 129 -13.80 6.82 7.89
N LEU A 130 -14.91 6.13 7.66
CA LEU A 130 -15.34 5.76 6.32
C LEU A 130 -15.95 6.97 5.58
N SER A 131 -15.70 7.07 4.28
CA SER A 131 -16.30 8.08 3.41
C SER A 131 -17.76 7.78 3.12
N ALA A 132 -18.52 8.79 2.68
CA ALA A 132 -19.94 8.64 2.36
C ALA A 132 -20.19 7.64 1.21
N ASP A 133 -19.27 7.56 0.24
CA ASP A 133 -19.31 6.58 -0.86
C ASP A 133 -18.81 5.18 -0.46
N LYS A 134 -18.45 4.98 0.81
CA LYS A 134 -17.91 3.74 1.38
C LYS A 134 -16.65 3.20 0.70
N LYS A 135 -15.97 3.98 -0.14
CA LYS A 135 -14.77 3.53 -0.88
C LYS A 135 -13.47 4.04 -0.30
N SER A 136 -13.50 4.92 0.69
CA SER A 136 -12.30 5.47 1.29
C SER A 136 -12.38 5.46 2.80
N VAL A 137 -11.26 5.21 3.47
CA VAL A 137 -11.13 5.32 4.92
C VAL A 137 -10.03 6.32 5.27
N LEU A 138 -10.26 7.15 6.29
CA LEU A 138 -9.24 7.95 6.94
C LEU A 138 -8.84 7.25 8.24
N LEU A 139 -7.60 6.76 8.29
CA LEU A 139 -6.95 6.28 9.51
C LEU A 139 -6.38 7.47 10.25
N GLN A 140 -6.97 7.83 11.38
CA GLN A 140 -6.57 8.98 12.18
C GLN A 140 -5.29 8.65 12.95
N ILE A 141 -4.26 9.48 12.78
CA ILE A 141 -2.95 9.30 13.40
C ILE A 141 -2.51 10.68 13.91
N ALA A 142 -2.37 10.83 15.23
CA ALA A 142 -2.03 12.13 15.84
C ALA A 142 -0.59 12.57 15.53
N ASP A 143 0.37 11.64 15.55
CA ASP A 143 1.80 11.91 15.31
C ASP A 143 2.18 11.66 13.84
N MET A 144 1.45 12.30 12.93
CA MET A 144 1.78 12.30 11.50
C MET A 144 3.06 13.09 11.25
N LYS A 145 4.06 12.41 10.68
CA LYS A 145 5.33 13.03 10.28
C LYS A 145 5.97 12.33 9.09
N PRO A 146 6.89 12.99 8.38
CA PRO A 146 7.69 12.32 7.36
C PRO A 146 8.39 11.08 7.91
N THR A 147 8.39 10.00 7.13
CA THR A 147 9.07 8.74 7.45
C THR A 147 9.59 8.10 6.16
N MET A 148 10.72 7.39 6.27
CA MET A 148 11.29 6.72 5.09
C MET A 148 10.40 5.56 4.66
N GLN A 149 9.87 4.80 5.62
CA GLN A 149 8.99 3.68 5.36
C GLN A 149 7.86 3.64 6.39
N MET A 150 6.67 3.33 5.89
CA MET A 150 5.47 3.01 6.65
C MET A 150 4.87 1.72 6.09
N GLN A 151 4.34 0.91 6.99
CA GLN A 151 3.59 -0.29 6.67
C GLN A 151 2.21 -0.16 7.31
N ILE A 152 1.18 -0.38 6.51
CA ILE A 152 -0.21 -0.44 6.96
C ILE A 152 -0.70 -1.84 6.66
N GLU A 153 -1.05 -2.59 7.69
CA GLU A 153 -1.79 -3.85 7.59
C GLU A 153 -3.24 -3.57 7.95
N TYR A 154 -4.17 -4.20 7.24
CA TYR A 154 -5.59 -4.07 7.52
C TYR A 154 -6.29 -5.42 7.37
N LYS A 155 -7.36 -5.59 8.12
CA LYS A 155 -8.25 -6.74 8.14
C LYS A 155 -9.69 -6.24 8.19
N ILE A 156 -10.30 -6.08 7.02
CA ILE A 156 -11.64 -5.47 6.87
C ILE A 156 -12.47 -6.30 5.91
N ASP A 157 -13.78 -6.06 5.88
CA ASP A 157 -14.67 -6.66 4.90
C ASP A 157 -15.04 -5.65 3.79
N ALA A 158 -15.22 -6.16 2.58
CA ALA A 158 -15.90 -5.43 1.52
C ALA A 158 -17.42 -5.51 1.71
N ALA A 159 -18.16 -4.57 1.13
CA ALA A 159 -19.62 -4.53 1.25
C ALA A 159 -20.32 -5.77 0.65
N ASP A 160 -19.65 -6.52 -0.24
CA ASP A 160 -20.12 -7.79 -0.80
C ASP A 160 -19.71 -9.01 0.04
N GLY A 161 -19.13 -8.81 1.23
CA GLY A 161 -18.75 -9.85 2.18
C GLY A 161 -17.37 -10.46 1.94
N ALA A 162 -16.57 -9.93 1.00
CA ALA A 162 -15.21 -10.41 0.79
C ALA A 162 -14.27 -9.93 1.92
N TYR A 163 -13.61 -10.88 2.60
CA TYR A 163 -12.61 -10.56 3.63
C TYR A 163 -11.29 -10.11 3.02
N LEU A 164 -10.80 -8.94 3.45
CA LEU A 164 -9.60 -8.28 2.93
C LEU A 164 -8.51 -8.24 4.01
N SER A 165 -7.42 -8.96 3.78
CA SER A 165 -6.25 -8.97 4.67
C SER A 165 -4.99 -8.70 3.89
N HIS A 166 -4.62 -7.42 3.78
CA HIS A 166 -3.49 -7.01 2.96
C HIS A 166 -2.57 -6.04 3.67
N ARG A 167 -1.42 -5.82 3.03
CA ARG A 167 -0.34 -4.97 3.52
C ARG A 167 0.06 -3.97 2.46
N ILE A 168 0.04 -2.70 2.84
CA ILE A 168 0.54 -1.58 2.06
C ILE A 168 1.91 -1.20 2.62
N GLN A 169 2.87 -0.95 1.73
CA GLN A 169 4.17 -0.38 2.04
C GLN A 169 4.23 0.99 1.37
N ASN A 170 4.55 2.05 2.11
CA ASN A 170 4.57 3.40 1.56
C ASN A 170 5.66 4.28 2.18
N THR A 171 5.96 5.36 1.48
CA THR A 171 6.85 6.44 1.94
C THR A 171 6.04 7.67 2.31
N ILE A 172 6.45 8.44 3.30
CA ILE A 172 5.87 9.76 3.58
C ILE A 172 6.99 10.79 3.53
N HIS A 173 7.03 11.56 2.46
CA HIS A 173 8.07 12.57 2.25
C HIS A 173 7.55 13.99 2.48
N ALA A 174 6.24 14.20 2.32
CA ALA A 174 5.52 15.40 2.70
C ALA A 174 4.12 15.02 3.17
N ILE A 175 3.57 15.86 4.05
CA ILE A 175 2.18 15.80 4.51
C ILE A 175 1.42 16.88 3.78
N GLY A 176 0.28 16.51 3.19
CA GLY A 176 -0.56 17.40 2.42
C GLY A 176 -1.96 17.55 3.00
N ASN A 177 -2.82 18.23 2.25
CA ASN A 177 -4.26 18.28 2.49
C ASN A 177 -4.96 17.83 1.20
N ASN A 178 -4.71 16.58 0.80
CA ASN A 178 -5.18 16.02 -0.46
C ASN A 178 -5.95 14.72 -0.19
N GLY A 179 -6.83 14.35 -1.12
CA GLY A 179 -7.64 13.14 -1.04
C GLY A 179 -9.08 13.41 -0.58
N PRO A 180 -9.89 12.36 -0.44
CA PRO A 180 -11.34 12.49 -0.24
C PRO A 180 -11.76 13.05 1.13
N PHE A 181 -10.82 13.17 2.07
CA PHE A 181 -11.05 13.73 3.41
C PHE A 181 -10.32 15.06 3.63
N ALA A 182 -9.77 15.67 2.58
CA ALA A 182 -9.19 17.00 2.70
C ALA A 182 -10.24 17.99 3.17
N ARG A 183 -9.91 18.82 4.17
CA ARG A 183 -10.76 19.96 4.58
C ARG A 183 -10.44 21.16 3.69
N GLU A 184 -11.39 22.04 3.47
CA GLU A 184 -11.11 23.36 2.85
C GLU A 184 -10.14 24.19 3.70
#